data_AF-A0A0C6FHR4-F1
#
_entry.id   AF-A0A0C6FHR4-F1
#
_cell.length_a   1.000
_cell.length_b   1.000
_cell.length_c   1.000
_cell.angle_alpha   90.00
_cell.angle_beta   90.00
_cell.angle_gamma   90.00
#
_symmetry.space_group_name_H-M   'P 1'
#
loop_
_entity.id
_entity.type
_entity.pdbx_description
1 polymer ?
#
loop_
_entity_poly.entity_id
_entity_poly.type
_entity_poly.pdbx_seq_one_letter_code
_entity_poly.pdbx_strand_id
1 'polypeptide(L)'
;MRMNITSVALTCLLAAQLAQADDPINVSKTGTVLSDEVLYSIGGGSAVSMGSAGQMDSIGVGFGWNNDLMCGNMNLSTTLENQLNGATQGFQNIMGSVIQNATGAVMSLPALIIQRANPQLYNLITNGILQARIDYDRSKGTCRAIAEKMADIAGEQTGWGKIAEGQALGATLASGGKDAVSALEAVEKKGGNDGITWVGGDKAGGSGQKPIRIVNDVTRAGYNLLTSRSVNDSSSVPSATCNNGLVCNTWSSPQEAAAFATRVLGEQQQQTCEGCQKTVTAAGVGLTPLIQETYDKKLQSLQELLSKSKPLTAENLAAAGTDALPITRGVIEALRDERDQDVLARRLASDVSLMDVLSKALLLQRLMFAGAKEPNVAANGLATQAVDQQTSLLQQEISNLKTELELRRELASNSPMRVIERGQQRASGSSGVFESAPDADRLDRLQAPSAADGKTGGRP
;
A
#
# COMPACT_ATOMS: atom_id res chain seq x y z
N MET A 1 -63.57 17.19 37.68
CA MET A 1 -62.95 16.85 36.38
C MET A 1 -61.96 15.72 36.61
N ARG A 2 -62.32 14.50 36.20
CA ARG A 2 -61.43 13.33 36.22
C ARG A 2 -60.72 13.32 34.87
N MET A 3 -59.39 13.50 34.86
CA MET A 3 -58.60 13.48 33.63
C MET A 3 -57.80 12.18 33.56
N ASN A 4 -57.96 11.48 32.45
CA ASN A 4 -57.59 10.10 32.20
C ASN A 4 -56.08 9.87 32.23
N ILE A 5 -55.66 8.93 33.09
CA ILE A 5 -54.27 8.44 33.23
C ILE A 5 -53.91 7.43 32.11
N THR A 6 -54.83 7.10 31.21
CA THR A 6 -54.65 6.02 30.23
C THR A 6 -53.91 6.40 28.94
N SER A 7 -53.63 7.68 28.68
CA SER A 7 -53.00 8.09 27.40
C SER A 7 -51.47 8.20 27.42
N VAL A 8 -50.82 8.10 28.58
CA VAL A 8 -49.33 8.18 28.68
C VAL A 8 -48.66 6.80 28.60
N ALA A 9 -49.40 5.72 28.84
CA ALA A 9 -48.85 4.37 28.76
C ALA A 9 -48.71 3.85 27.31
N LEU A 10 -49.47 4.38 26.36
CA LEU A 10 -49.48 3.86 24.98
C LEU A 10 -48.38 4.45 24.09
N THR A 11 -47.78 5.58 24.46
CA THR A 11 -46.67 6.20 23.72
C THR A 11 -45.29 5.70 24.15
N CYS A 12 -45.14 5.07 25.33
CA CYS A 12 -43.88 4.44 25.74
C CYS A 12 -43.67 3.01 25.19
N LEU A 13 -44.71 2.37 24.66
CA LEU A 13 -44.61 0.99 24.15
C LEU A 13 -44.25 0.90 22.66
N LEU A 14 -44.30 2.01 21.89
CA LEU A 14 -43.92 2.01 20.47
C LEU A 14 -42.48 2.47 20.19
N ALA A 15 -41.73 2.94 21.19
CA ALA A 15 -40.33 3.37 21.01
C ALA A 15 -39.30 2.24 21.18
N ALA A 16 -39.72 1.03 21.54
CA ALA A 16 -38.81 -0.08 21.88
C ALA A 16 -38.52 -1.07 20.73
N GLN A 17 -38.97 -0.82 19.49
CA GLN A 17 -38.86 -1.80 18.38
C GLN A 17 -38.06 -1.33 17.15
N LEU A 18 -37.22 -0.30 17.23
CA LEU A 18 -36.38 0.14 16.10
C LEU A 18 -34.86 0.11 16.36
N ALA A 19 -34.40 -0.70 17.31
CA ALA A 19 -32.98 -0.97 17.51
C ALA A 19 -32.67 -2.46 17.38
N GLN A 20 -32.87 -3.01 16.18
CA GLN A 20 -32.09 -4.16 15.70
C GLN A 20 -31.41 -3.73 14.42
N ALA A 21 -30.32 -2.98 14.58
CA ALA A 21 -29.25 -3.01 13.60
C ALA A 21 -28.52 -4.34 13.82
N ASP A 22 -28.45 -5.16 12.77
CA ASP A 22 -27.65 -6.39 12.73
C ASP A 22 -26.18 -6.04 13.03
N ASP A 23 -25.75 -6.27 14.27
CA ASP A 23 -24.33 -6.38 14.62
C ASP A 23 -23.81 -7.70 13.99
N PRO A 24 -22.74 -7.68 13.18
CA PRO A 24 -22.08 -8.92 12.81
C PRO A 24 -21.54 -9.61 14.07
N ILE A 25 -21.62 -10.94 14.07
CA ILE A 25 -21.37 -11.85 15.19
C ILE A 25 -20.09 -11.46 15.94
N ASN A 26 -20.26 -10.83 17.10
CA ASN A 26 -19.18 -10.53 18.01
C ASN A 26 -19.00 -11.72 18.95
N VAL A 27 -17.85 -12.41 18.83
CA VAL A 27 -17.49 -13.65 19.58
C VAL A 27 -17.47 -13.43 21.11
N SER A 28 -17.60 -12.18 21.58
CA SER A 28 -17.64 -11.82 23.00
C SER A 28 -19.03 -11.69 23.63
N LYS A 29 -20.14 -11.93 22.92
CA LYS A 29 -21.48 -11.96 23.55
C LYS A 29 -21.86 -13.38 23.98
N THR A 30 -22.05 -13.57 25.28
CA THR A 30 -22.66 -14.76 25.91
C THR A 30 -24.11 -14.92 25.44
N GLY A 31 -24.32 -15.58 24.31
CA GLY A 31 -25.63 -15.96 23.78
C GLY A 31 -25.45 -16.84 22.55
N THR A 32 -25.90 -18.11 22.64
CA THR A 32 -25.77 -19.18 21.63
C THR A 32 -24.43 -19.16 20.89
N VAL A 33 -23.39 -19.62 21.60
CA VAL A 33 -22.04 -19.84 21.07
C VAL A 33 -22.17 -20.74 19.83
N LEU A 34 -21.82 -20.23 18.65
CA LEU A 34 -21.55 -21.08 17.50
C LEU A 34 -20.54 -22.13 17.94
N SER A 35 -20.80 -23.42 17.70
CA SER A 35 -19.83 -24.45 18.05
C SER A 35 -18.49 -24.17 17.35
N ASP A 36 -17.38 -24.42 18.04
CA ASP A 36 -16.04 -24.25 17.46
C ASP A 36 -15.93 -24.97 16.10
N GLU A 37 -16.56 -26.13 15.96
CA GLU A 37 -16.69 -26.86 14.70
C GLU A 37 -17.38 -26.06 13.59
N VAL A 38 -18.51 -25.40 13.87
CA VAL A 38 -19.19 -24.53 12.90
C VAL A 38 -18.33 -23.30 12.60
N LEU A 39 -17.72 -22.68 13.62
CA LEU A 39 -16.87 -21.50 13.46
C LEU A 39 -15.68 -21.77 12.54
N TYR A 40 -14.94 -22.86 12.74
CA TYR A 40 -13.77 -23.16 11.92
C TYR A 40 -14.14 -23.79 10.57
N SER A 41 -15.26 -24.53 10.45
CA SER A 41 -15.70 -25.11 9.18
C SER A 41 -16.21 -24.07 8.16
N ILE A 42 -16.73 -22.94 8.62
CA ILE A 42 -17.08 -21.80 7.74
C ILE A 42 -15.89 -20.88 7.44
N GLY A 43 -14.68 -21.24 7.90
CA GLY A 43 -13.45 -20.47 7.67
C GLY A 43 -13.09 -19.47 8.77
N GLY A 44 -13.76 -19.51 9.92
CA GLY A 44 -13.47 -18.68 11.09
C GLY A 44 -14.41 -17.48 11.26
N GLY A 45 -13.87 -16.34 11.69
CA GLY A 45 -14.64 -15.11 11.94
C GLY A 45 -15.32 -14.51 10.69
N SER A 46 -15.96 -13.36 10.82
CA SER A 46 -16.78 -12.79 9.73
C SER A 46 -15.99 -12.60 8.42
N ALA A 47 -16.43 -13.26 7.34
CA ALA A 47 -15.84 -13.15 6.00
C ALA A 47 -16.03 -11.76 5.34
N VAL A 48 -16.97 -10.96 5.84
CA VAL A 48 -17.30 -9.62 5.33
C VAL A 48 -17.31 -8.63 6.50
N SER A 49 -16.14 -8.11 6.86
CA SER A 49 -16.00 -6.97 7.79
C SER A 49 -15.57 -5.69 7.07
N MET A 50 -15.95 -5.54 5.79
CA MET A 50 -15.86 -4.22 5.17
C MET A 50 -16.98 -3.38 5.79
N GLY A 51 -16.65 -2.65 6.87
CA GLY A 51 -17.48 -1.57 7.37
C GLY A 51 -17.90 -0.66 6.20
N SER A 52 -19.03 0.04 6.34
CA SER A 52 -19.54 0.89 5.27
C SER A 52 -18.44 1.81 4.76
N ALA A 53 -18.10 1.71 3.47
CA ALA A 53 -17.30 2.73 2.81
C ALA A 53 -18.03 4.06 3.04
N GLY A 54 -17.44 4.97 3.82
CA GLY A 54 -18.05 6.29 3.98
C GLY A 54 -18.10 7.00 2.63
N GLN A 55 -18.94 8.03 2.54
CA GLN A 55 -19.14 8.77 1.29
C GLN A 55 -17.78 9.15 0.68
N MET A 56 -17.51 8.63 -0.51
CA MET A 56 -16.36 9.01 -1.30
C MET A 56 -16.67 10.39 -1.87
N ASP A 57 -16.32 11.43 -1.13
CA ASP A 57 -16.41 12.79 -1.64
C ASP A 57 -15.50 12.91 -2.87
N SER A 58 -15.99 13.56 -3.92
CA SER A 58 -15.15 13.88 -5.08
C SER A 58 -14.10 14.88 -4.62
N ILE A 59 -12.91 14.39 -4.27
CA ILE A 59 -11.75 15.22 -4.02
C ILE A 59 -11.35 15.77 -5.39
N GLY A 60 -11.71 17.03 -5.64
CA GLY A 60 -11.25 17.75 -6.81
C GLY A 60 -9.73 17.93 -6.74
N VAL A 61 -9.05 17.75 -7.87
CA VAL A 61 -7.67 18.20 -8.05
C VAL A 61 -7.65 19.69 -7.69
N GLY A 62 -6.76 20.09 -6.76
CA GLY A 62 -6.57 21.50 -6.43
C GLY A 62 -6.36 22.30 -7.71
N PHE A 63 -7.02 23.47 -7.80
CA PHE A 63 -6.94 24.40 -8.93
C PHE A 63 -5.51 24.47 -9.50
N GLY A 64 -5.30 24.06 -10.76
CA GLY A 64 -4.09 24.50 -11.46
C GLY A 64 -3.56 23.69 -12.64
N TRP A 65 -4.07 22.49 -12.97
CA TRP A 65 -3.48 21.71 -14.06
C TRP A 65 -4.50 21.31 -15.12
N ASN A 66 -4.51 22.09 -16.21
CA ASN A 66 -5.12 21.69 -17.47
C ASN A 66 -4.01 21.73 -18.54
N ASN A 67 -3.51 20.56 -18.92
CA ASN A 67 -2.33 20.42 -19.78
C ASN A 67 -2.53 21.10 -21.15
N ASP A 68 -3.78 21.16 -21.61
CA ASP A 68 -4.19 21.71 -22.90
C ASP A 68 -4.18 23.26 -22.94
N LEU A 69 -4.12 23.92 -21.78
CA LEU A 69 -4.18 25.40 -21.66
C LEU A 69 -2.85 26.04 -21.26
N MET A 70 -1.87 25.27 -20.79
CA MET A 70 -0.62 25.81 -20.24
C MET A 70 0.24 26.50 -21.32
N CYS A 71 0.50 25.83 -22.44
CA CYS A 71 1.32 26.40 -23.53
C CYS A 71 0.50 27.20 -24.56
N GLY A 72 -0.83 27.23 -24.43
CA GLY A 72 -1.74 27.92 -25.36
C GLY A 72 -1.98 29.40 -25.02
N ASN A 73 -1.79 29.80 -23.77
CA ASN A 73 -2.12 31.15 -23.28
C ASN A 73 -0.92 32.13 -23.27
N MET A 74 0.19 31.75 -23.90
CA MET A 74 1.38 32.59 -24.03
C MET A 74 1.15 33.68 -25.09
N ASN A 75 1.35 34.94 -24.73
CA ASN A 75 1.06 36.07 -25.61
C ASN A 75 2.34 36.61 -26.25
N LEU A 76 2.45 36.48 -27.58
CA LEU A 76 3.56 37.01 -28.36
C LEU A 76 3.70 38.53 -28.21
N SER A 77 2.59 39.27 -28.12
CA SER A 77 2.62 40.73 -27.95
C SER A 77 3.23 41.14 -26.61
N THR A 78 2.88 40.45 -25.52
CA THR A 78 3.46 40.71 -24.19
C THR A 78 4.93 40.28 -24.12
N THR A 79 5.28 39.16 -24.76
CA THR A 79 6.68 38.70 -24.88
C THR A 79 7.52 39.72 -25.67
N LEU A 80 6.98 40.22 -26.78
CA LEU A 80 7.65 41.21 -27.62
C LEU A 80 7.79 42.55 -26.90
N GLU A 81 6.76 43.01 -26.19
CA GLU A 81 6.83 44.21 -25.34
C GLU A 81 7.90 44.08 -24.24
N ASN A 82 7.95 42.96 -23.52
CA ASN A 82 8.93 42.75 -22.45
C ASN A 82 10.36 42.59 -22.97
N GLN A 83 10.55 41.86 -24.08
CA GLN A 83 11.88 41.69 -24.70
C GLN A 83 12.38 43.01 -25.29
N LEU A 84 11.48 43.80 -25.88
CA LEU A 84 11.81 45.15 -26.36
C LEU A 84 12.03 46.13 -25.21
N ASN A 85 11.34 46.02 -24.08
CA ASN A 85 11.58 46.83 -22.88
C ASN A 85 12.91 46.47 -22.19
N GLY A 86 13.29 45.19 -22.13
CA GLY A 86 14.62 44.75 -21.68
C GLY A 86 15.74 45.22 -22.62
N ALA A 87 15.49 45.16 -23.93
CA ALA A 87 16.36 45.79 -24.92
C ALA A 87 16.37 47.32 -24.78
N THR A 88 15.28 47.94 -24.30
CA THR A 88 15.17 49.38 -24.00
C THR A 88 16.05 49.78 -22.82
N GLN A 89 16.27 48.91 -21.83
CA GLN A 89 17.26 49.15 -20.76
C GLN A 89 18.71 49.04 -21.26
N GLY A 90 18.99 48.11 -22.18
CA GLY A 90 20.23 48.15 -22.98
C GLY A 90 20.36 49.44 -23.79
N PHE A 91 19.24 49.91 -24.35
CA PHE A 91 19.12 51.17 -25.09
C PHE A 91 19.29 52.40 -24.21
N GLN A 92 18.84 52.39 -22.95
CA GLN A 92 19.00 53.48 -21.98
C GLN A 92 20.46 53.56 -21.49
N ASN A 93 21.12 52.42 -21.31
CA ASN A 93 22.57 52.37 -21.02
C ASN A 93 23.40 52.87 -22.22
N ILE A 94 22.94 52.66 -23.46
CA ILE A 94 23.58 53.18 -24.67
C ILE A 94 23.19 54.66 -24.93
N MET A 95 21.95 55.06 -24.66
CA MET A 95 21.45 56.45 -24.78
C MET A 95 22.06 57.39 -23.74
N GLY A 96 22.43 56.89 -22.56
CA GLY A 96 23.22 57.65 -21.58
C GLY A 96 24.56 58.13 -22.13
N SER A 97 25.06 57.50 -23.20
CA SER A 97 26.30 57.88 -23.90
C SER A 97 26.05 58.67 -25.20
N VAL A 98 24.79 58.87 -25.61
CA VAL A 98 24.43 59.44 -26.93
C VAL A 98 23.54 60.70 -26.82
N ILE A 99 22.90 60.97 -25.67
CA ILE A 99 22.17 62.23 -25.41
C ILE A 99 23.14 63.37 -25.05
N GLN A 100 24.10 63.65 -25.94
CA GLN A 100 24.72 64.98 -26.05
C GLN A 100 24.79 65.50 -27.49
N ASN A 101 24.43 64.70 -28.49
CA ASN A 101 24.52 65.12 -29.90
C ASN A 101 23.33 64.58 -30.72
N ALA A 102 22.22 65.30 -30.76
CA ALA A 102 21.39 65.47 -31.96
C ALA A 102 20.04 66.11 -31.61
N THR A 103 19.94 67.41 -31.85
CA THR A 103 18.67 68.14 -31.92
C THR A 103 18.28 68.25 -33.39
N GLY A 104 17.11 67.73 -33.77
CA GLY A 104 16.39 68.21 -34.95
C GLY A 104 15.92 67.17 -35.98
N ALA A 105 14.65 67.35 -36.36
CA ALA A 105 13.98 67.01 -37.61
C ALA A 105 12.92 65.87 -37.60
N VAL A 106 11.69 66.40 -37.70
CA VAL A 106 10.32 65.89 -37.72
C VAL A 106 9.93 65.11 -39.01
N MET A 107 9.16 64.04 -38.77
CA MET A 107 8.01 63.44 -39.50
C MET A 107 8.09 62.78 -40.90
N SER A 108 7.42 61.62 -40.90
CA SER A 108 6.88 60.78 -41.98
C SER A 108 7.83 59.73 -42.58
N LEU A 109 7.40 58.45 -42.51
CA LEU A 109 8.07 57.19 -42.89
C LEU A 109 8.94 56.50 -41.81
N PRO A 110 8.33 55.71 -40.91
CA PRO A 110 9.05 55.00 -39.84
C PRO A 110 10.08 53.96 -40.33
N ALA A 111 9.90 53.33 -41.49
CA ALA A 111 10.78 52.25 -41.93
C ALA A 111 12.04 52.71 -42.72
N LEU A 112 11.93 53.77 -43.52
CA LEU A 112 13.02 54.25 -44.39
C LEU A 112 13.95 55.27 -43.71
N ILE A 113 13.47 56.01 -42.70
CA ILE A 113 14.31 56.94 -41.92
C ILE A 113 15.21 56.18 -40.94
N ILE A 114 14.74 55.08 -40.33
CA ILE A 114 15.56 54.32 -39.36
C ILE A 114 16.80 53.71 -40.04
N GLN A 115 16.73 53.33 -41.32
CA GLN A 115 17.91 52.87 -42.07
C GLN A 115 18.94 53.97 -42.34
N ARG A 116 18.54 55.24 -42.52
CA ARG A 116 19.46 56.36 -42.83
C ARG A 116 19.90 57.16 -41.61
N ALA A 117 19.04 57.33 -40.61
CA ALA A 117 19.33 58.12 -39.42
C ALA A 117 20.17 57.33 -38.41
N ASN A 118 19.97 56.00 -38.33
CA ASN A 118 20.79 55.16 -37.47
C ASN A 118 20.73 53.69 -37.93
N PRO A 119 21.57 53.25 -38.88
CA PRO A 119 21.57 51.87 -39.37
C PRO A 119 21.80 50.83 -38.25
N GLN A 120 22.39 51.25 -37.13
CA GLN A 120 22.51 50.44 -35.92
C GLN A 120 21.16 50.21 -35.23
N LEU A 121 20.27 51.21 -35.16
CA LEU A 121 18.91 51.07 -34.63
C LEU A 121 18.05 50.18 -35.55
N TYR A 122 18.19 50.30 -36.87
CA TYR A 122 17.49 49.41 -37.81
C TYR A 122 17.90 47.95 -37.61
N ASN A 123 19.21 47.67 -37.62
CA ASN A 123 19.72 46.33 -37.39
C ASN A 123 19.34 45.82 -35.99
N LEU A 124 19.33 46.67 -34.96
CA LEU A 124 18.95 46.27 -33.60
C LEU A 124 17.45 45.97 -33.47
N ILE A 125 16.57 46.70 -34.15
CA ILE A 125 15.13 46.42 -34.19
C ILE A 125 14.85 45.16 -35.02
N THR A 126 15.44 45.05 -36.22
CA THR A 126 15.24 43.88 -37.10
C THR A 126 15.82 42.61 -36.49
N ASN A 127 17.04 42.66 -35.93
CA ASN A 127 17.65 41.52 -35.25
C ASN A 127 16.99 41.25 -33.89
N GLY A 128 16.53 42.29 -33.17
CA GLY A 128 15.84 42.14 -31.88
C GLY A 128 14.46 41.49 -32.00
N ILE A 129 13.67 41.85 -33.03
CA ILE A 129 12.39 41.19 -33.33
C ILE A 129 12.62 39.74 -33.79
N LEU A 130 13.66 39.49 -34.60
CA LEU A 130 14.02 38.14 -35.02
C LEU A 130 14.45 37.28 -33.81
N GLN A 131 15.28 37.81 -32.93
CA GLN A 131 15.72 37.15 -31.71
C GLN A 131 14.53 36.86 -30.78
N ALA A 132 13.65 37.84 -30.56
CA ALA A 132 12.44 37.67 -29.76
C ALA A 132 11.50 36.57 -30.32
N ARG A 133 11.38 36.47 -31.65
CA ARG A 133 10.60 35.40 -32.29
C ARG A 133 11.25 34.03 -32.11
N ILE A 134 12.57 33.94 -32.29
CA ILE A 134 13.33 32.69 -32.07
C ILE A 134 13.21 32.24 -30.61
N ASP A 135 13.34 33.16 -29.66
CA ASP A 135 13.24 32.86 -28.23
C ASP A 135 11.82 32.48 -27.83
N TYR A 136 10.80 33.13 -28.40
CA TYR A 136 9.40 32.73 -28.24
C TYR A 136 9.12 31.34 -28.83
N ASP A 137 9.57 31.06 -30.06
CA ASP A 137 9.39 29.77 -30.73
C ASP A 137 10.14 28.65 -29.99
N ARG A 138 11.36 28.94 -29.47
CA ARG A 138 12.09 28.05 -28.56
C ARG A 138 11.29 27.79 -27.29
N SER A 139 10.79 28.84 -26.63
CA SER A 139 10.05 28.71 -25.37
C SER A 139 8.78 27.89 -25.55
N LYS A 140 8.09 28.07 -26.68
CA LYS A 140 6.94 27.25 -27.07
C LYS A 140 7.33 25.80 -27.37
N GLY A 141 8.47 25.59 -28.04
CA GLY A 141 9.04 24.26 -28.26
C GLY A 141 9.38 23.55 -26.95
N THR A 142 10.03 24.24 -26.00
CA THR A 142 10.37 23.70 -24.67
C THR A 142 9.10 23.42 -23.86
N CYS A 143 8.12 24.33 -23.85
CA CYS A 143 6.83 24.12 -23.18
C CYS A 143 6.11 22.88 -23.73
N ARG A 144 6.06 22.73 -25.06
CA ARG A 144 5.49 21.54 -25.72
C ARG A 144 6.28 20.28 -25.41
N ALA A 145 7.60 20.32 -25.44
CA ALA A 145 8.45 19.18 -25.11
C ALA A 145 8.29 18.75 -23.65
N ILE A 146 8.07 19.70 -22.72
CA ILE A 146 7.75 19.41 -21.33
C ILE A 146 6.37 18.73 -21.24
N ALA A 147 5.36 19.27 -21.93
CA ALA A 147 4.01 18.70 -21.95
C ALA A 147 3.93 17.31 -22.62
N GLU A 148 4.66 17.10 -23.72
CA GLU A 148 4.79 15.82 -24.44
C GLU A 148 5.55 14.80 -23.59
N LYS A 149 6.67 15.21 -22.97
CA LYS A 149 7.39 14.33 -22.04
C LYS A 149 6.54 13.94 -20.85
N MET A 150 5.58 14.77 -20.43
CA MET A 150 4.62 14.41 -19.37
C MET A 150 3.58 13.37 -19.81
N ALA A 151 3.28 13.29 -21.10
CA ALA A 151 2.40 12.28 -21.68
C ALA A 151 3.11 10.94 -21.93
N ASP A 152 4.39 10.98 -22.33
CA ASP A 152 5.18 9.81 -22.74
C ASP A 152 6.13 9.28 -21.66
N ILE A 153 5.85 9.49 -20.37
CA ILE A 153 6.82 9.12 -19.32
C ILE A 153 6.95 7.59 -19.17
N ALA A 154 8.02 7.04 -19.75
CA ALA A 154 8.56 5.74 -19.41
C ALA A 154 9.70 5.90 -18.39
N GLY A 155 9.46 5.55 -17.12
CA GLY A 155 10.45 5.06 -16.14
C GLY A 155 11.75 5.83 -15.82
N GLU A 156 12.05 6.98 -16.45
CA GLU A 156 13.33 7.68 -16.27
C GLU A 156 13.34 8.57 -15.02
N GLN A 157 14.47 8.54 -14.29
CA GLN A 157 14.70 9.34 -13.07
C GLN A 157 14.63 10.86 -13.30
N THR A 158 14.85 11.30 -14.54
CA THR A 158 14.69 12.71 -14.96
C THR A 158 13.23 13.17 -14.98
N GLY A 159 12.28 12.23 -15.00
CA GLY A 159 10.86 12.51 -15.12
C GLY A 159 10.30 13.30 -13.93
N TRP A 160 10.67 12.98 -12.69
CA TRP A 160 10.17 13.71 -11.51
C TRP A 160 10.60 15.18 -11.51
N GLY A 161 11.85 15.47 -11.91
CA GLY A 161 12.34 16.83 -12.07
C GLY A 161 11.57 17.61 -13.14
N LYS A 162 11.26 16.96 -14.27
CA LYS A 162 10.48 17.58 -15.35
C LYS A 162 9.03 17.84 -14.97
N ILE A 163 8.43 16.98 -14.14
CA ILE A 163 7.11 17.25 -13.54
C ILE A 163 7.16 18.49 -12.63
N ALA A 164 8.18 18.60 -11.78
CA ALA A 164 8.36 19.78 -10.93
C ALA A 164 8.54 21.07 -11.75
N GLU A 165 9.38 21.04 -12.79
CA GLU A 165 9.57 22.16 -13.71
C GLU A 165 8.26 22.57 -14.40
N GLY A 166 7.49 21.61 -14.93
CA GLY A 166 6.22 21.95 -15.58
C GLY A 166 5.15 22.47 -14.63
N GLN A 167 5.10 21.97 -13.39
CA GLN A 167 4.22 22.55 -12.37
C GLN A 167 4.63 23.97 -11.99
N ALA A 168 5.93 24.24 -11.87
CA ALA A 168 6.46 25.57 -11.60
C ALA A 168 6.18 26.53 -12.77
N LEU A 169 6.36 26.08 -14.01
CA LEU A 169 6.01 26.83 -15.22
C LEU A 169 4.52 27.17 -15.25
N GLY A 170 3.66 26.18 -15.00
CA GLY A 170 2.23 26.39 -14.94
C GLY A 170 1.80 27.42 -13.90
N ALA A 171 2.35 27.35 -12.69
CA ALA A 171 2.10 28.32 -11.63
C ALA A 171 2.60 29.74 -12.01
N THR A 172 3.74 29.84 -12.68
CA THR A 172 4.32 31.12 -13.13
C THR A 172 3.47 31.76 -14.22
N LEU A 173 2.99 30.98 -15.19
CA LEU A 173 2.10 31.45 -16.25
C LEU A 173 0.72 31.88 -15.70
N ALA A 174 0.17 31.12 -14.74
CA ALA A 174 -1.13 31.41 -14.13
C ALA A 174 -1.14 32.67 -13.24
N SER A 175 0.00 33.00 -12.60
CA SER A 175 0.13 34.15 -11.69
C SER A 175 0.40 35.49 -12.40
N GLY A 176 0.36 35.53 -13.73
CA GLY A 176 0.49 36.76 -14.53
C GLY A 176 1.75 36.83 -15.38
N GLY A 177 2.60 35.78 -15.39
CA GLY A 177 3.70 35.63 -16.34
C GLY A 177 3.19 35.34 -17.74
N LYS A 178 2.68 36.34 -18.47
CA LYS A 178 2.24 36.18 -19.87
C LYS A 178 3.39 36.12 -20.88
N ASP A 179 4.60 36.38 -20.42
CA ASP A 179 5.84 36.28 -21.19
C ASP A 179 6.42 34.88 -21.03
N ALA A 180 6.43 34.15 -22.15
CA ALA A 180 6.89 32.77 -22.23
C ALA A 180 8.38 32.63 -21.92
N VAL A 181 9.19 33.61 -22.34
CA VAL A 181 10.65 33.53 -22.27
C VAL A 181 11.10 33.76 -20.83
N SER A 182 10.63 34.84 -20.20
CA SER A 182 10.99 35.10 -18.80
C SER A 182 10.42 34.08 -17.82
N ALA A 183 9.21 33.55 -18.07
CA ALA A 183 8.65 32.47 -17.25
C ALA A 183 9.50 31.19 -17.36
N LEU A 184 9.94 30.83 -18.58
CA LEU A 184 10.79 29.67 -18.78
C LEU A 184 12.18 29.86 -18.15
N GLU A 185 12.82 31.01 -18.35
CA GLU A 185 14.12 31.31 -17.73
C GLU A 185 14.06 31.28 -16.19
N ALA A 186 12.96 31.77 -15.60
CA ALA A 186 12.76 31.75 -14.16
C ALA A 186 12.62 30.31 -13.62
N VAL A 187 11.93 29.44 -14.37
CA VAL A 187 11.75 28.03 -14.01
C VAL A 187 13.04 27.25 -14.23
N GLU A 188 13.76 27.47 -15.32
CA GLU A 188 15.06 26.84 -15.60
C GLU A 188 16.09 27.21 -14.52
N LYS A 189 16.11 28.46 -14.03
CA LYS A 189 16.98 28.88 -12.91
C LYS A 189 16.64 28.21 -11.58
N LYS A 190 15.36 27.87 -11.37
CA LYS A 190 14.91 27.16 -10.17
C LYS A 190 15.05 25.65 -10.31
N GLY A 191 15.06 25.11 -11.53
CA GLY A 191 15.04 23.69 -11.80
C GLY A 191 13.89 22.98 -11.05
N GLY A 192 14.18 21.78 -10.53
CA GLY A 192 13.22 21.01 -9.74
C GLY A 192 13.09 21.45 -8.26
N ASN A 193 13.61 22.61 -7.87
CA ASN A 193 13.63 23.02 -6.45
C ASN A 193 12.23 23.36 -5.88
N ASP A 194 11.25 23.68 -6.72
CA ASP A 194 9.87 23.95 -6.29
C ASP A 194 9.09 22.66 -5.91
N GLY A 195 9.62 21.49 -6.28
CA GLY A 195 8.98 20.20 -6.01
C GLY A 195 7.72 19.97 -6.82
N ILE A 196 7.01 18.89 -6.49
CA ILE A 196 5.70 18.61 -7.06
C ILE A 196 4.61 18.72 -5.99
N THR A 197 3.39 19.03 -6.42
CA THR A 197 2.19 18.83 -5.61
C THR A 197 2.02 17.33 -5.39
N TRP A 198 2.00 16.93 -4.13
CA TRP A 198 1.94 15.53 -3.72
C TRP A 198 0.65 15.25 -2.94
N VAL A 199 0.59 14.08 -2.30
CA VAL A 199 -0.52 13.61 -1.47
C VAL A 199 -1.06 14.73 -0.57
N GLY A 200 -2.37 15.00 -0.69
CA GLY A 200 -3.03 16.03 0.12
C GLY A 200 -2.80 17.48 -0.33
N GLY A 201 -2.08 17.69 -1.43
CA GLY A 201 -1.91 19.01 -2.08
C GLY A 201 -0.66 19.79 -1.67
N ASP A 202 0.12 19.30 -0.71
CA ASP A 202 1.35 19.95 -0.27
C ASP A 202 2.51 19.70 -1.25
N LYS A 203 3.49 20.61 -1.31
CA LYS A 203 4.70 20.44 -2.13
C LYS A 203 5.68 19.46 -1.49
N ALA A 204 6.21 18.53 -2.29
CA ALA A 204 7.22 17.56 -1.88
C ALA A 204 8.33 17.37 -2.92
N GLY A 205 9.50 16.90 -2.47
CA GLY A 205 10.66 16.58 -3.29
C GLY A 205 11.56 17.77 -3.65
N GLY A 206 11.08 19.02 -3.48
CA GLY A 206 11.86 20.23 -3.71
C GLY A 206 12.89 20.55 -2.63
N SER A 207 13.56 21.70 -2.77
CA SER A 207 14.58 22.15 -1.81
C SER A 207 13.93 22.54 -0.49
N GLY A 208 14.42 21.99 0.63
CA GLY A 208 13.84 22.20 1.96
C GLY A 208 12.47 21.54 2.19
N GLN A 209 11.99 20.74 1.22
CA GLN A 209 10.73 20.01 1.32
C GLN A 209 10.98 18.56 1.76
N LYS A 210 9.94 17.91 2.27
CA LYS A 210 9.98 16.46 2.57
C LYS A 210 10.18 15.68 1.26
N PRO A 211 10.95 14.58 1.27
CA PRO A 211 11.05 13.72 0.10
C PRO A 211 9.69 13.08 -0.20
N ILE A 212 9.47 12.77 -1.48
CA ILE A 212 8.31 12.03 -1.95
C ILE A 212 8.53 10.57 -1.58
N ARG A 213 7.73 10.01 -0.67
CA ARG A 213 7.87 8.61 -0.23
C ARG A 213 6.70 7.82 -0.77
N ILE A 214 6.94 7.09 -1.85
CA ILE A 214 5.89 6.48 -2.65
C ILE A 214 5.09 5.47 -1.81
N VAL A 215 5.76 4.54 -1.12
CA VAL A 215 5.05 3.50 -0.36
C VAL A 215 4.40 4.11 0.88
N ASN A 216 5.14 4.92 1.65
CA ASN A 216 4.65 5.51 2.88
C ASN A 216 3.45 6.45 2.65
N ASP A 217 3.60 7.44 1.77
CA ASP A 217 2.61 8.51 1.63
C ASP A 217 1.33 7.98 0.95
N VAL A 218 1.46 7.08 -0.05
CA VAL A 218 0.31 6.46 -0.73
C VAL A 218 -0.44 5.52 0.22
N THR A 219 0.26 4.74 1.05
CA THR A 219 -0.42 3.90 2.06
C THR A 219 -1.19 4.74 3.08
N ARG A 220 -0.60 5.85 3.56
CA ARG A 220 -1.29 6.77 4.48
C ARG A 220 -2.53 7.39 3.83
N ALA A 221 -2.41 7.82 2.57
CA ALA A 221 -3.53 8.33 1.80
C ALA A 221 -4.64 7.29 1.68
N GLY A 222 -4.30 6.06 1.28
CA GLY A 222 -5.24 4.96 1.16
C GLY A 222 -5.95 4.62 2.47
N TYR A 223 -5.23 4.64 3.60
CA TYR A 223 -5.81 4.45 4.93
C TYR A 223 -6.88 5.49 5.21
N ASN A 224 -6.54 6.77 5.01
CA ASN A 224 -7.45 7.87 5.29
C ASN A 224 -8.65 7.86 4.34
N LEU A 225 -8.45 7.57 3.06
CA LEU A 225 -9.53 7.44 2.07
C LEU A 225 -10.51 6.30 2.43
N LEU A 226 -9.99 5.12 2.78
CA LEU A 226 -10.84 3.98 3.17
C LEU A 226 -11.52 4.14 4.52
N THR A 227 -11.05 5.07 5.36
CA THR A 227 -11.67 5.42 6.65
C THR A 227 -12.45 6.73 6.60
N SER A 228 -12.61 7.33 5.42
CA SER A 228 -13.33 8.60 5.20
C SER A 228 -12.80 9.77 6.02
N ARG A 229 -11.46 9.86 6.09
CA ARG A 229 -10.72 10.90 6.79
C ARG A 229 -9.97 11.78 5.79
N SER A 230 -9.53 12.95 6.26
CA SER A 230 -8.62 13.79 5.48
C SER A 230 -7.34 13.03 5.14
N VAL A 231 -6.89 13.13 3.90
CA VAL A 231 -5.69 12.43 3.37
C VAL A 231 -4.44 12.71 4.21
N ASN A 232 -4.33 13.91 4.80
CA ASN A 232 -3.19 14.33 5.61
C ASN A 232 -3.29 13.97 7.10
N ASP A 233 -4.41 13.40 7.56
CA ASP A 233 -4.60 13.04 8.96
C ASP A 233 -3.56 11.99 9.39
N SER A 234 -2.92 12.24 10.54
CA SER A 234 -1.91 11.37 11.14
C SER A 234 -2.36 10.77 12.48
N SER A 235 -3.54 11.13 12.96
CA SER A 235 -4.01 10.69 14.27
C SER A 235 -4.51 9.24 14.24
N SER A 236 -4.36 8.54 15.36
CA SER A 236 -4.89 7.19 15.54
C SER A 236 -6.42 7.21 15.55
N VAL A 237 -7.03 6.14 15.05
CA VAL A 237 -8.48 5.90 15.12
C VAL A 237 -8.76 5.07 16.38
N PRO A 238 -9.48 5.61 17.38
CA PRO A 238 -9.94 4.82 18.51
C PRO A 238 -10.84 3.67 18.06
N SER A 239 -10.74 2.50 18.70
CA SER A 239 -11.55 1.32 18.39
C SER A 239 -13.06 1.61 18.45
N ALA A 240 -13.49 2.49 19.36
CA ALA A 240 -14.89 2.90 19.48
C ALA A 240 -15.44 3.65 18.26
N THR A 241 -14.58 4.35 17.52
CA THR A 241 -14.96 5.12 16.31
C THR A 241 -14.69 4.36 15.02
N CYS A 242 -14.05 3.19 15.11
CA CYS A 242 -13.69 2.38 13.96
C CYS A 242 -14.92 1.73 13.28
N ASN A 243 -16.08 1.65 13.96
CA ASN A 243 -17.35 1.14 13.42
C ASN A 243 -17.20 -0.20 12.68
N ASN A 244 -16.43 -1.13 13.25
CA ASN A 244 -16.09 -2.44 12.65
C ASN A 244 -15.36 -2.36 11.30
N GLY A 245 -14.66 -1.25 11.01
CA GLY A 245 -13.83 -1.11 9.83
C GLY A 245 -12.57 -1.98 9.90
N LEU A 246 -12.41 -2.89 8.94
CA LEU A 246 -11.25 -3.78 8.86
C LEU A 246 -9.89 -3.05 8.91
N VAL A 247 -9.79 -1.86 8.31
CA VAL A 247 -8.55 -1.05 8.26
C VAL A 247 -8.12 -0.58 9.65
N CYS A 248 -9.01 0.05 10.41
CA CYS A 248 -8.70 0.60 11.73
C CYS A 248 -8.63 -0.46 12.83
N ASN A 249 -9.24 -1.63 12.63
CA ASN A 249 -9.06 -2.80 13.49
C ASN A 249 -7.68 -3.45 13.29
N THR A 250 -7.15 -3.41 12.06
CA THR A 250 -5.84 -3.99 11.73
C THR A 250 -4.69 -3.06 12.13
N TRP A 251 -4.82 -1.76 11.86
CA TRP A 251 -3.84 -0.73 12.21
C TRP A 251 -4.53 0.43 12.90
N SER A 252 -4.05 0.79 14.07
CA SER A 252 -4.62 1.89 14.87
C SER A 252 -4.42 3.26 14.23
N SER A 253 -3.43 3.41 13.34
CA SER A 253 -3.10 4.68 12.71
C SER A 253 -2.62 4.51 11.26
N PRO A 254 -2.75 5.54 10.42
CA PRO A 254 -2.20 5.52 9.07
C PRO A 254 -0.68 5.32 9.05
N GLN A 255 0.04 5.79 10.08
CA GLN A 255 1.48 5.60 10.20
C GLN A 255 1.86 4.13 10.46
N GLU A 256 1.04 3.40 11.22
CA GLU A 256 1.26 1.98 11.51
C GLU A 256 1.08 1.14 10.24
N ALA A 257 0.03 1.42 9.45
CA ALA A 257 -0.17 0.81 8.14
C ALA A 257 1.00 1.08 7.18
N ALA A 258 1.48 2.33 7.16
CA ALA A 258 2.61 2.71 6.32
C ALA A 258 3.95 2.11 6.79
N ALA A 259 4.14 1.89 8.09
CA ALA A 259 5.29 1.18 8.63
C ALA A 259 5.29 -0.31 8.23
N PHE A 260 4.11 -0.94 8.24
CA PHE A 260 3.96 -2.30 7.70
C PHE A 260 4.28 -2.34 6.20
N ALA A 261 3.70 -1.42 5.42
CA ALA A 261 3.94 -1.33 3.98
C ALA A 261 5.42 -1.17 3.63
N THR A 262 6.10 -0.23 4.29
CA THR A 262 7.53 0.03 4.06
C THR A 262 8.42 -1.11 4.53
N ARG A 263 8.01 -1.87 5.54
CA ARG A 263 8.74 -3.07 5.97
C ARG A 263 8.60 -4.20 4.95
N VAL A 264 7.41 -4.41 4.37
CA VAL A 264 7.17 -5.45 3.35
C VAL A 264 7.83 -5.08 2.03
N LEU A 265 7.44 -3.95 1.45
CA LEU A 265 7.77 -3.55 0.08
C LEU A 265 9.08 -2.77 -0.03
N GLY A 266 9.54 -2.21 1.08
CA GLY A 266 10.59 -1.22 1.08
C GLY A 266 10.05 0.19 0.85
N GLU A 267 10.94 1.11 0.52
CA GLU A 267 10.58 2.48 0.21
C GLU A 267 11.39 3.00 -0.97
N GLN A 268 10.76 3.83 -1.78
CA GLN A 268 11.41 4.59 -2.83
C GLN A 268 11.15 6.07 -2.58
N GLN A 269 12.18 6.76 -2.12
CA GLN A 269 12.15 8.20 -1.92
C GLN A 269 12.61 8.92 -3.19
N GLN A 270 11.85 9.92 -3.61
CA GLN A 270 12.15 10.75 -4.76
C GLN A 270 12.33 12.21 -4.35
N GLN A 271 13.31 12.86 -4.96
CA GLN A 271 13.55 14.29 -4.81
C GLN A 271 13.86 14.92 -6.16
N THR A 272 13.45 16.17 -6.33
CA THR A 272 13.54 16.93 -7.57
C THR A 272 14.56 18.07 -7.50
N CYS A 273 14.97 18.49 -6.30
CA CYS A 273 15.98 19.53 -6.08
C CYS A 273 17.33 19.24 -6.76
N GLU A 274 18.02 20.25 -7.28
CA GLU A 274 19.25 20.05 -8.09
C GLU A 274 20.45 19.51 -7.30
N GLY A 275 20.56 19.87 -6.01
CA GLY A 275 21.67 19.47 -5.14
C GLY A 275 21.37 18.33 -4.17
N CYS A 276 20.25 17.61 -4.34
CA CYS A 276 19.84 16.55 -3.43
C CYS A 276 19.96 15.16 -4.05
N GLN A 277 19.97 14.14 -3.20
CA GLN A 277 19.99 12.75 -3.64
C GLN A 277 18.63 12.40 -4.26
N LYS A 278 18.58 12.41 -5.60
CA LYS A 278 17.34 12.28 -6.39
C LYS A 278 16.53 11.03 -6.07
N THR A 279 17.21 9.93 -5.76
CA THR A 279 16.56 8.68 -5.38
C THR A 279 17.29 8.05 -4.20
N VAL A 280 16.51 7.70 -3.18
CA VAL A 280 16.96 6.87 -2.05
C VAL A 280 16.01 5.68 -1.98
N THR A 281 16.56 4.47 -2.06
CA THR A 281 15.78 3.25 -1.92
C THR A 281 16.11 2.56 -0.61
N ALA A 282 15.08 2.02 0.05
CA ALA A 282 15.21 1.13 1.18
C ALA A 282 14.60 -0.21 0.78
N ALA A 283 15.34 -1.30 0.96
CA ALA A 283 14.84 -2.64 0.66
C ALA A 283 13.80 -3.08 1.70
N GLY A 284 12.71 -3.69 1.23
CA GLY A 284 11.77 -4.41 2.09
C GLY A 284 12.33 -5.75 2.53
N VAL A 285 11.82 -6.27 3.65
CA VAL A 285 12.16 -7.61 4.15
C VAL A 285 11.21 -8.67 3.59
N GLY A 286 10.09 -8.26 3.00
CA GLY A 286 9.03 -9.17 2.54
C GLY A 286 8.11 -9.69 3.66
N LEU A 287 7.20 -10.58 3.29
CA LEU A 287 6.18 -11.19 4.13
C LEU A 287 6.74 -12.36 4.96
N THR A 288 7.67 -13.15 4.43
CA THR A 288 8.17 -14.36 5.11
C THR A 288 8.84 -14.06 6.46
N PRO A 289 9.74 -13.06 6.58
CA PRO A 289 10.32 -12.71 7.89
C PRO A 289 9.26 -12.20 8.87
N LEU A 290 8.25 -11.47 8.38
CA LEU A 290 7.15 -10.99 9.21
C LEU A 290 6.26 -12.13 9.72
N ILE A 291 6.07 -13.19 8.94
CA ILE A 291 5.39 -14.40 9.39
C ILE A 291 6.15 -15.02 10.54
N GLN A 292 7.49 -15.13 10.45
CA GLN A 292 8.31 -15.68 11.54
C GLN A 292 8.23 -14.83 12.82
N GLU A 293 8.36 -13.50 12.70
CA GLU A 293 8.22 -12.60 13.85
C GLU A 293 6.84 -12.68 14.49
N THR A 294 5.79 -12.83 13.67
CA THR A 294 4.41 -12.98 14.14
C THR A 294 4.22 -14.35 14.80
N TYR A 295 4.79 -15.41 14.24
CA TYR A 295 4.78 -16.76 14.80
C TYR A 295 5.36 -16.77 16.22
N ASP A 296 6.52 -16.16 16.43
CA ASP A 296 7.17 -16.16 17.76
C ASP A 296 6.27 -15.45 18.80
N LYS A 297 5.64 -14.33 18.44
CA LYS A 297 4.71 -13.60 19.30
C LYS A 297 3.42 -14.39 19.59
N LYS A 298 2.84 -15.01 18.57
CA LYS A 298 1.60 -15.79 18.69
C LYS A 298 1.83 -17.08 19.48
N LEU A 299 2.97 -17.75 19.28
CA LEU A 299 3.37 -18.93 20.05
C LEU A 299 3.57 -18.57 21.53
N GLN A 300 4.25 -17.47 21.82
CA GLN A 300 4.41 -17.01 23.21
C GLN A 300 3.04 -16.75 23.86
N SER A 301 2.15 -16.04 23.16
CA SER A 301 0.79 -15.76 23.65
C SER A 301 0.01 -17.05 23.92
N LEU A 302 0.10 -18.04 23.02
CA LEU A 302 -0.48 -19.36 23.19
C LEU A 302 0.11 -20.11 24.40
N GLN A 303 1.43 -20.12 24.57
CA GLN A 303 2.10 -20.77 25.70
C GLN A 303 1.70 -20.16 27.04
N GLU A 304 1.55 -18.84 27.11
CA GLU A 304 1.07 -18.14 28.31
C GLU A 304 -0.37 -18.54 28.68
N LEU A 305 -1.23 -18.73 27.68
CA LEU A 305 -2.58 -19.25 27.90
C LEU A 305 -2.55 -20.73 28.32
N LEU A 306 -1.77 -21.55 27.64
CA LEU A 306 -1.70 -22.99 27.88
C LEU A 306 -1.16 -23.31 29.29
N SER A 307 -0.11 -22.62 29.71
CA SER A 307 0.52 -22.74 31.04
C SER A 307 -0.30 -22.12 32.18
N LYS A 308 -1.44 -21.47 31.88
CA LYS A 308 -2.27 -20.72 32.83
C LYS A 308 -1.57 -19.51 33.47
N SER A 309 -0.47 -19.02 32.89
CA SER A 309 0.17 -17.78 33.35
C SER A 309 -0.70 -16.55 33.07
N LYS A 310 -1.51 -16.62 32.01
CA LYS A 310 -2.55 -15.63 31.70
C LYS A 310 -3.96 -16.26 31.75
N PRO A 311 -4.97 -15.54 32.28
CA PRO A 311 -6.36 -16.00 32.27
C PRO A 311 -6.95 -15.98 30.86
N LEU A 312 -7.94 -16.83 30.61
CA LEU A 312 -8.68 -16.92 29.33
C LEU A 312 -9.72 -15.80 29.18
N THR A 313 -9.23 -14.56 29.15
CA THR A 313 -10.00 -13.34 28.84
C THR A 313 -10.09 -13.13 27.34
N ALA A 314 -11.09 -12.37 26.89
CA ALA A 314 -11.27 -12.06 25.46
C ALA A 314 -10.03 -11.38 24.85
N GLU A 315 -9.39 -10.48 25.59
CA GLU A 315 -8.18 -9.77 25.16
C GLU A 315 -6.99 -10.72 24.95
N ASN A 316 -6.74 -11.64 25.89
CA ASN A 316 -5.64 -12.59 25.76
C ASN A 316 -5.88 -13.61 24.64
N LEU A 317 -7.14 -14.02 24.43
CA LEU A 317 -7.53 -14.89 23.33
C LEU A 317 -7.39 -14.20 21.97
N ALA A 318 -7.78 -12.93 21.86
CA ALA A 318 -7.58 -12.12 20.66
C ALA A 318 -6.08 -11.91 20.36
N ALA A 319 -5.25 -11.70 21.39
CA ALA A 319 -3.81 -11.60 21.22
C ALA A 319 -3.18 -12.88 20.66
N ALA A 320 -3.69 -14.06 21.05
CA ALA A 320 -3.23 -15.35 20.55
C ALA A 320 -3.80 -15.71 19.17
N GLY A 321 -5.00 -15.22 18.82
CA GLY A 321 -5.67 -15.46 17.54
C GLY A 321 -5.59 -14.30 16.55
N THR A 322 -6.50 -14.29 15.59
CA THR A 322 -6.75 -13.17 14.66
C THR A 322 -8.26 -13.02 14.47
N ASP A 323 -8.72 -11.93 13.86
CA ASP A 323 -10.16 -11.77 13.54
C ASP A 323 -10.66 -12.85 12.58
N ALA A 324 -9.82 -13.28 11.63
CA ALA A 324 -10.17 -14.32 10.68
C ALA A 324 -10.05 -15.73 11.28
N LEU A 325 -9.07 -15.97 12.13
CA LEU A 325 -8.88 -17.22 12.86
C LEU A 325 -8.85 -16.94 14.37
N PRO A 326 -10.03 -16.73 15.00
CA PRO A 326 -10.12 -16.44 16.42
C PRO A 326 -9.73 -17.69 17.21
N ILE A 327 -9.03 -17.52 18.33
CA ILE A 327 -8.76 -18.63 19.26
C ILE A 327 -9.79 -18.57 20.37
N THR A 328 -10.59 -19.61 20.49
CA THR A 328 -11.63 -19.70 21.52
C THR A 328 -11.11 -20.36 22.79
N ARG A 329 -11.84 -20.18 23.88
CA ARG A 329 -11.57 -20.90 25.13
C ARG A 329 -11.58 -22.42 24.92
N GLY A 330 -12.53 -22.93 24.14
CA GLY A 330 -12.67 -24.36 23.86
C GLY A 330 -11.42 -24.94 23.20
N VAL A 331 -10.84 -24.23 22.23
CA VAL A 331 -9.56 -24.63 21.61
C VAL A 331 -8.42 -24.70 22.61
N ILE A 332 -8.29 -23.71 23.51
CA ILE A 332 -7.22 -23.73 24.52
C ILE A 332 -7.42 -24.87 25.54
N GLU A 333 -8.66 -25.11 25.96
CA GLU A 333 -8.99 -26.20 26.88
C GLU A 333 -8.74 -27.57 26.23
N ALA A 334 -9.19 -27.78 24.99
CA ALA A 334 -8.90 -28.99 24.23
C ALA A 334 -7.39 -29.20 24.04
N LEU A 335 -6.62 -28.16 23.72
CA LEU A 335 -5.16 -28.25 23.60
C LEU A 335 -4.47 -28.60 24.92
N ARG A 336 -5.02 -28.23 26.08
CA ARG A 336 -4.47 -28.60 27.38
C ARG A 336 -4.67 -30.08 27.73
N ASP A 337 -5.72 -30.68 27.18
CA ASP A 337 -6.04 -32.09 27.39
C ASP A 337 -5.25 -33.02 26.43
N GLU A 338 -4.66 -32.45 25.38
CA GLU A 338 -3.84 -33.18 24.41
C GLU A 338 -2.44 -33.53 24.93
N ARG A 339 -1.97 -34.74 24.59
CA ARG A 339 -0.63 -35.21 24.99
C ARG A 339 0.49 -34.49 24.24
N ASP A 340 0.25 -34.13 22.98
CA ASP A 340 1.22 -33.47 22.10
C ASP A 340 0.99 -31.95 22.01
N GLN A 341 0.57 -31.35 23.13
CA GLN A 341 0.19 -29.94 23.25
C GLN A 341 1.21 -28.96 22.63
N ASP A 342 2.52 -29.16 22.83
CA ASP A 342 3.55 -28.25 22.28
C ASP A 342 3.60 -28.29 20.75
N VAL A 343 3.47 -29.47 20.15
CA VAL A 343 3.49 -29.63 18.69
C VAL A 343 2.24 -29.00 18.07
N LEU A 344 1.08 -29.26 18.67
CA LEU A 344 -0.19 -28.69 18.22
C LEU A 344 -0.23 -27.16 18.41
N ALA A 345 0.30 -26.64 19.52
CA ALA A 345 0.41 -25.21 19.76
C ALA A 345 1.31 -24.51 18.74
N ARG A 346 2.47 -25.09 18.40
CA ARG A 346 3.36 -24.58 17.34
C ARG A 346 2.69 -24.62 15.98
N ARG A 347 1.97 -25.70 15.66
CA ARG A 347 1.23 -25.78 14.40
C ARG A 347 0.13 -24.72 14.32
N LEU A 348 -0.66 -24.55 15.38
CA LEU A 348 -1.69 -23.52 15.47
C LEU A 348 -1.10 -22.10 15.36
N ALA A 349 0.00 -21.81 16.07
CA ALA A 349 0.71 -20.54 15.96
C ALA A 349 1.17 -20.26 14.52
N SER A 350 1.61 -21.30 13.80
CA SER A 350 2.03 -21.19 12.39
C SER A 350 0.86 -20.82 11.48
N ASP A 351 -0.31 -21.45 11.67
CA ASP A 351 -1.49 -21.18 10.85
C ASP A 351 -2.09 -19.80 11.17
N VAL A 352 -2.12 -19.39 12.44
CA VAL A 352 -2.60 -18.07 12.88
C VAL A 352 -1.68 -16.95 12.39
N SER A 353 -0.36 -17.11 12.52
CA SER A 353 0.61 -16.08 12.07
C SER A 353 0.59 -15.88 10.56
N LEU A 354 0.47 -16.97 9.81
CA LEU A 354 0.28 -16.91 8.37
C LEU A 354 -1.00 -16.15 8.01
N MET A 355 -2.12 -16.49 8.67
CA MET A 355 -3.40 -15.83 8.40
C MET A 355 -3.35 -14.33 8.75
N ASP A 356 -2.70 -13.96 9.86
CA ASP A 356 -2.50 -12.57 10.26
C ASP A 356 -1.77 -11.78 9.17
N VAL A 357 -0.59 -12.24 8.76
CA VAL A 357 0.25 -11.52 7.79
C VAL A 357 -0.40 -11.49 6.40
N LEU A 358 -1.03 -12.58 5.94
CA LEU A 358 -1.73 -12.59 4.66
C LEU A 358 -2.93 -11.64 4.66
N SER A 359 -3.70 -11.59 5.75
CA SER A 359 -4.84 -10.66 5.87
C SER A 359 -4.37 -9.20 5.81
N LYS A 360 -3.28 -8.88 6.50
CA LYS A 360 -2.60 -7.57 6.43
C LYS A 360 -2.07 -7.26 5.04
N ALA A 361 -1.48 -8.22 4.35
CA ALA A 361 -0.97 -8.03 2.98
C ALA A 361 -2.10 -7.73 1.98
N LEU A 362 -3.21 -8.46 2.04
CA LEU A 362 -4.39 -8.20 1.20
C LEU A 362 -5.03 -6.84 1.51
N LEU A 363 -5.04 -6.44 2.78
CA LEU A 363 -5.55 -5.13 3.17
C LEU A 363 -4.62 -4.01 2.71
N LEU A 364 -3.30 -4.21 2.79
CA LEU A 364 -2.30 -3.30 2.23
C LEU A 364 -2.50 -3.10 0.72
N GLN A 365 -2.77 -4.17 -0.03
CA GLN A 365 -3.08 -4.05 -1.45
C GLN A 365 -4.28 -3.12 -1.70
N ARG A 366 -5.35 -3.23 -0.89
CA ARG A 366 -6.51 -2.34 -0.97
C ARG A 366 -6.16 -0.89 -0.61
N LEU A 367 -5.34 -0.69 0.41
CA LEU A 367 -4.83 0.64 0.80
C LEU A 367 -4.05 1.28 -0.34
N MET A 368 -3.10 0.55 -0.94
CA MET A 368 -2.30 1.05 -2.05
C MET A 368 -3.16 1.40 -3.27
N PHE A 369 -4.17 0.58 -3.60
CA PHE A 369 -5.12 0.90 -4.67
C PHE A 369 -5.95 2.15 -4.36
N ALA A 370 -6.44 2.31 -3.13
CA ALA A 370 -7.18 3.51 -2.74
C ALA A 370 -6.28 4.76 -2.78
N GLY A 371 -5.05 4.65 -2.28
CA GLY A 371 -4.06 5.74 -2.31
C GLY A 371 -3.67 6.13 -3.74
N ALA A 372 -3.59 5.16 -4.67
CA ALA A 372 -3.35 5.44 -6.09
C ALA A 372 -4.47 6.25 -6.75
N LYS A 373 -5.67 6.28 -6.14
CA LYS A 373 -6.81 7.09 -6.59
C LYS A 373 -6.86 8.47 -5.94
N GLU A 374 -5.92 8.79 -5.04
CA GLU A 374 -5.77 10.17 -4.55
C GLU A 374 -5.47 11.09 -5.75
N PRO A 375 -6.12 12.26 -5.89
CA PRO A 375 -6.06 13.02 -7.14
C PRO A 375 -4.67 13.50 -7.55
N ASN A 376 -3.80 13.84 -6.61
CA ASN A 376 -2.44 14.30 -6.88
C ASN A 376 -1.51 13.14 -7.26
N VAL A 377 -1.75 11.94 -6.72
CA VAL A 377 -1.07 10.69 -7.13
C VAL A 377 -1.57 10.24 -8.51
N ALA A 378 -2.89 10.20 -8.71
CA ALA A 378 -3.52 9.73 -9.94
C ALA A 378 -3.23 10.63 -11.16
N ALA A 379 -3.04 11.93 -10.93
CA ALA A 379 -2.64 12.88 -11.97
C ALA A 379 -1.17 12.75 -12.37
N ASN A 380 -0.36 11.98 -11.63
CA ASN A 380 1.07 11.81 -11.88
C ASN A 380 1.36 10.38 -12.39
N GLY A 381 1.61 10.26 -13.70
CA GLY A 381 1.90 8.97 -14.34
C GLY A 381 3.12 8.21 -13.77
N LEU A 382 4.13 8.92 -13.25
CA LEU A 382 5.26 8.28 -12.58
C LEU A 382 4.88 7.71 -11.22
N ALA A 383 4.01 8.42 -10.50
CA ALA A 383 3.51 7.96 -9.21
C ALA A 383 2.64 6.72 -9.38
N THR A 384 1.72 6.73 -10.35
CA THR A 384 0.88 5.57 -10.64
C THR A 384 1.70 4.37 -11.09
N GLN A 385 2.65 4.55 -12.01
CA GLN A 385 3.54 3.48 -12.45
C GLN A 385 4.35 2.88 -11.30
N ALA A 386 4.90 3.73 -10.42
CA ALA A 386 5.66 3.26 -9.27
C ALA A 386 4.77 2.49 -8.28
N VAL A 387 3.55 2.97 -8.03
CA VAL A 387 2.57 2.26 -7.18
C VAL A 387 2.15 0.93 -7.79
N ASP A 388 1.94 0.87 -9.11
CA ASP A 388 1.60 -0.35 -9.85
C ASP A 388 2.74 -1.40 -9.77
N GLN A 389 3.99 -0.96 -9.87
CA GLN A 389 5.16 -1.84 -9.66
C GLN A 389 5.16 -2.41 -8.24
N GLN A 390 4.97 -1.56 -7.21
CA GLN A 390 4.97 -1.99 -5.82
C GLN A 390 3.80 -2.94 -5.50
N THR A 391 2.61 -2.68 -6.05
CA THR A 391 1.45 -3.57 -5.87
C THR A 391 1.59 -4.88 -6.64
N SER A 392 2.25 -4.88 -7.80
CA SER A 392 2.56 -6.12 -8.54
C SER A 392 3.55 -6.99 -7.77
N LEU A 393 4.59 -6.39 -7.18
CA LEU A 393 5.54 -7.10 -6.30
C LEU A 393 4.83 -7.74 -5.10
N LEU A 394 3.93 -7.00 -4.44
CA LEU A 394 3.12 -7.54 -3.34
C LEU A 394 2.29 -8.75 -3.77
N GLN A 395 1.62 -8.67 -4.93
CA GLN A 395 0.81 -9.77 -5.45
C GLN A 395 1.65 -11.01 -5.77
N GLN A 396 2.84 -10.81 -6.36
CA GLN A 396 3.77 -11.89 -6.63
C GLN A 396 4.23 -12.55 -5.33
N GLU A 397 4.52 -11.77 -4.29
CA GLU A 397 4.93 -12.29 -3.00
C GLU A 397 3.82 -13.11 -2.32
N ILE A 398 2.58 -12.61 -2.33
CA ILE A 398 1.41 -13.36 -1.84
C ILE A 398 1.22 -14.66 -2.64
N SER A 399 1.37 -14.62 -3.97
CA SER A 399 1.26 -15.81 -4.82
C SER A 399 2.36 -16.82 -4.50
N ASN A 400 3.60 -16.37 -4.35
CA ASN A 400 4.74 -17.23 -4.01
C ASN A 400 4.51 -17.93 -2.66
N LEU A 401 4.05 -17.19 -1.65
CA LEU A 401 3.69 -17.77 -0.34
C LEU A 401 2.61 -18.83 -0.47
N LYS A 402 1.54 -18.56 -1.22
CA LYS A 402 0.47 -19.53 -1.46
C LYS A 402 1.03 -20.81 -2.09
N THR A 403 1.83 -20.68 -3.15
CA THR A 403 2.45 -21.83 -3.82
C THR A 403 3.38 -22.60 -2.90
N GLU A 404 4.21 -21.92 -2.10
CA GLU A 404 5.09 -22.56 -1.14
C GLU A 404 4.30 -23.39 -0.11
N LEU A 405 3.17 -22.88 0.38
CA LEU A 405 2.32 -23.58 1.34
C LEU A 405 1.62 -24.79 0.73
N GLU A 406 1.12 -24.66 -0.50
CA GLU A 406 0.51 -25.77 -1.25
C GLU A 406 1.53 -26.89 -1.47
N LEU A 407 2.75 -26.55 -1.91
CA LEU A 407 3.85 -27.49 -2.08
C LEU A 407 4.23 -28.18 -0.76
N ARG A 408 4.35 -27.44 0.34
CA ARG A 408 4.64 -28.02 1.66
C ARG A 408 3.56 -29.01 2.09
N ARG A 409 2.28 -28.69 1.87
CA ARG A 409 1.15 -29.60 2.18
C ARG A 409 1.20 -30.87 1.35
N GLU A 410 1.46 -30.75 0.05
CA GLU A 410 1.56 -31.90 -0.87
C GLU A 410 2.74 -32.81 -0.54
N LEU A 411 3.90 -32.24 -0.18
CA LEU A 411 5.07 -33.03 0.22
C LEU A 411 4.88 -33.75 1.56
N ALA A 412 4.23 -33.08 2.53
CA ALA A 412 3.94 -33.64 3.84
C ALA A 412 2.87 -34.74 3.81
N SER A 413 1.88 -34.65 2.91
CA SER A 413 0.84 -35.68 2.77
C SER A 413 1.33 -36.94 2.04
N ASN A 414 2.34 -36.83 1.16
CA ASN A 414 2.73 -37.94 0.30
C ASN A 414 3.78 -38.88 0.89
N SER A 415 4.81 -38.37 1.59
CA SER A 415 5.95 -39.21 1.99
C SER A 415 5.88 -39.65 3.45
N PRO A 416 5.81 -38.74 4.45
CA PRO A 416 5.73 -39.13 5.86
C PRO A 416 4.44 -39.89 6.21
N MET A 417 3.28 -39.41 5.74
CA MET A 417 1.99 -40.05 6.04
C MET A 417 1.93 -41.47 5.47
N ARG A 418 2.38 -41.69 4.23
CA ARG A 418 2.44 -43.06 3.66
C ARG A 418 3.39 -43.98 4.43
N VAL A 419 4.49 -43.47 5.00
CA VAL A 419 5.37 -44.27 5.86
C VAL A 419 4.67 -44.65 7.17
N ILE A 420 3.95 -43.70 7.79
CA ILE A 420 3.17 -43.95 9.02
C ILE A 420 2.03 -44.94 8.76
N GLU A 421 1.24 -44.75 7.69
CA GLU A 421 0.16 -45.66 7.29
C GLU A 421 0.68 -47.08 7.08
N ARG A 422 1.81 -47.24 6.38
CA ARG A 422 2.47 -48.54 6.22
C ARG A 422 2.98 -49.11 7.53
N GLY A 423 3.37 -48.27 8.49
CA GLY A 423 3.73 -48.68 9.84
C GLY A 423 2.53 -49.20 10.64
N GLN A 424 1.44 -48.45 10.62
CA GLN A 424 0.18 -48.81 11.29
C GLN A 424 -0.43 -50.09 10.70
N GLN A 425 -0.44 -50.26 9.37
CA GLN A 425 -0.89 -51.49 8.71
C GLN A 425 -0.06 -52.72 9.12
N ARG A 426 1.26 -52.55 9.32
CA ARG A 426 2.11 -53.63 9.84
C ARG A 426 1.80 -53.93 11.31
N ALA A 427 1.60 -52.91 12.13
CA ALA A 427 1.26 -53.07 13.54
C ALA A 427 -0.11 -53.75 13.73
N SER A 428 -1.14 -53.31 12.99
CA SER A 428 -2.48 -53.91 13.03
C SER A 428 -2.52 -55.32 12.43
N GLY A 429 -1.74 -55.56 11.37
CA GLY A 429 -1.53 -56.91 10.83
C GLY A 429 -0.80 -57.85 11.80
N SER A 430 0.09 -57.32 12.65
CA SER A 430 0.81 -58.09 13.67
C SER A 430 -0.01 -58.36 14.94
N SER A 431 -1.01 -57.54 15.26
CA SER A 431 -1.90 -57.76 16.41
C SER A 431 -2.91 -58.90 16.23
N GLY A 432 -2.97 -59.52 15.04
CA GLY A 432 -3.83 -60.68 14.75
C GLY A 432 -3.18 -62.05 15.00
N VAL A 433 -1.87 -62.12 15.28
CA VAL A 433 -1.22 -63.39 15.66
C VAL A 433 -1.27 -63.51 17.19
N PHE A 434 -2.49 -63.69 17.70
CA PHE A 434 -2.68 -64.21 19.05
C PHE A 434 -2.45 -65.72 19.00
N GLU A 435 -1.49 -66.16 19.82
CA GLU A 435 -1.08 -67.55 19.96
C GLU A 435 -2.17 -68.37 20.65
N SER A 436 -3.05 -68.95 19.83
CA SER A 436 -3.98 -69.99 20.27
C SER A 436 -4.02 -71.11 19.23
N ALA A 437 -2.90 -71.81 19.10
CA ALA A 437 -2.85 -73.12 18.46
C ALA A 437 -2.46 -74.17 19.52
N PRO A 438 -3.35 -75.11 19.90
CA PRO A 438 -3.02 -76.21 20.82
C PRO A 438 -2.04 -77.25 20.24
N ASP A 439 -1.55 -77.07 19.01
CA ASP A 439 -0.82 -78.11 18.27
C ASP A 439 0.64 -77.72 17.95
N ALA A 440 1.30 -76.99 18.85
CA ALA A 440 2.75 -76.73 18.75
C ALA A 440 3.61 -78.01 18.90
N ASP A 441 3.03 -79.14 19.32
CA ASP A 441 3.75 -80.38 19.63
C ASP A 441 3.59 -81.48 18.54
N ARG A 442 3.13 -81.13 17.34
CA ARG A 442 2.92 -82.13 16.27
C ARG A 442 4.22 -82.50 15.54
N LEU A 443 5.20 -81.60 15.48
CA LEU A 443 6.51 -81.83 14.88
C LEU A 443 7.44 -82.61 15.82
N ASP A 444 7.40 -82.33 17.12
CA ASP A 444 8.19 -83.06 18.14
C ASP A 444 7.68 -84.50 18.33
N ARG A 445 6.37 -84.76 18.19
CA ARG A 445 5.81 -86.12 18.18
C ARG A 445 6.13 -86.93 16.93
N LEU A 446 6.43 -86.28 15.81
CA LEU A 446 6.84 -86.95 14.56
C LEU A 446 8.35 -87.22 14.50
N GLN A 447 9.15 -86.58 15.37
CA GLN A 447 10.59 -86.77 15.48
C GLN A 447 11.00 -87.70 16.64
N ALA A 448 10.05 -88.16 17.45
CA ALA A 448 10.32 -89.17 18.47
C ALA A 448 10.61 -90.54 17.81
N PRO A 449 11.77 -91.18 18.07
CA PRO A 449 12.08 -92.49 17.51
C PRO A 449 11.12 -93.57 18.04
N SER A 450 10.59 -94.38 17.12
CA SER A 450 9.75 -95.54 17.44
C SER A 450 10.53 -96.55 18.29
N ALA A 451 10.03 -96.81 19.50
CA ALA A 451 10.46 -97.93 20.33
C ALA A 451 9.34 -98.99 20.37
N ALA A 452 9.47 -100.00 19.51
CA ALA A 452 8.93 -101.38 19.58
C ALA A 452 9.29 -102.05 18.22
N ASP A 453 9.92 -103.21 18.08
CA ASP A 453 9.87 -104.44 18.85
C ASP A 453 11.19 -105.23 18.70
N GLY A 454 11.80 -105.60 19.83
CA GLY A 454 12.87 -106.58 19.91
C GLY A 454 12.41 -107.77 20.73
N LYS A 455 12.13 -108.87 20.04
CA LYS A 455 11.61 -110.15 20.54
C LYS A 455 12.29 -110.68 21.81
N THR A 456 11.45 -111.34 22.60
CA THR A 456 11.75 -112.33 23.64
C THR A 456 12.78 -113.39 23.20
N GLY A 457 13.73 -113.73 24.08
CA GLY A 457 14.52 -114.96 23.97
C GLY A 457 15.72 -115.06 24.93
N GLY A 458 15.57 -115.87 26.00
CA GLY A 458 16.70 -116.60 26.62
C GLY A 458 17.05 -116.30 28.08
N ARG A 459 16.55 -117.14 29.01
CA ARG A 459 17.14 -117.45 30.33
C ARG A 459 18.18 -118.59 30.17
N PRO A 460 19.16 -118.78 31.08
CA PRO A 460 18.90 -119.27 32.45
C PRO A 460 18.81 -118.20 33.54
#